data_AF-Q8KMI1-F1
#
_entry.id   AF-Q8KMI1-F1
#
_cell.length_a   1.000
_cell.length_b   1.000
_cell.length_c   1.000
_cell.angle_alpha   90.00
_cell.angle_beta   90.00
_cell.angle_gamma   90.00
#
_symmetry.space_group_name_H-M   'P 1'
#
loop_
_entity.id
_entity.type
_entity.pdbx_description
1 polymer ?
#
loop_
_entity_poly.entity_id
_entity_poly.type
_entity_poly.pdbx_seq_one_letter_code
_entity_poly.pdbx_strand_id
1 'polypeptide(L)'
;ILAPLVNNQKGSHQVLLNKLKRDGFIKVLINDEIYFLENVDSINLDKNKRWNIDLFIDRVRLSNDDDIKSRISSAIEVALEQSNGLISTIVNETKKNTYS
;
A
#
# COMPACT_ATOMS: atom_id res chain seq x y z
N ILE A 1 -3.21 4.40 5.88
CA ILE A 1 -4.17 3.93 4.86
C ILE A 1 -3.36 3.29 3.75
N LEU A 2 -3.76 2.09 3.35
CA LEU A 2 -3.03 1.24 2.42
C LEU A 2 -3.98 0.68 1.35
N ALA A 3 -3.45 0.42 0.17
CA ALA A 3 -4.13 -0.32 -0.90
C ALA A 3 -3.47 -1.70 -1.06
N PRO A 4 -4.14 -2.82 -0.73
CA PRO A 4 -3.58 -4.16 -0.88
C PRO A 4 -3.57 -4.59 -2.36
N LEU A 5 -2.40 -4.56 -2.99
CA LEU A 5 -2.24 -4.86 -4.42
C LEU A 5 -1.92 -6.33 -4.68
N VAL A 6 -1.18 -6.96 -3.76
CA VAL A 6 -0.83 -8.37 -3.80
C VAL A 6 -1.11 -8.99 -2.45
N ASN A 7 -1.85 -10.10 -2.45
CA ASN A 7 -2.16 -10.86 -1.24
C ASN A 7 -1.79 -12.33 -1.42
N ASN A 8 -0.76 -12.77 -0.71
CA ASN A 8 -0.28 -14.14 -0.64
C ASN A 8 0.03 -14.77 -2.02
N GLN A 9 0.58 -13.99 -2.96
CA GLN A 9 0.86 -14.46 -4.33
C GLN A 9 2.35 -14.68 -4.57
N LYS A 10 2.68 -15.71 -5.35
CA LYS A 10 4.05 -15.93 -5.83
C LYS A 10 4.40 -14.97 -6.97
N GLY A 11 5.67 -14.62 -7.10
CA GLY A 11 6.18 -13.81 -8.21
C GLY A 11 7.20 -12.77 -7.75
N SER A 12 7.95 -12.22 -8.71
CA SER A 12 8.91 -11.14 -8.42
C SER A 12 8.23 -9.77 -8.34
N HIS A 13 7.02 -9.63 -8.89
CA HIS A 13 6.21 -8.40 -8.88
C HIS A 13 6.94 -7.14 -9.41
N GLN A 14 8.05 -7.30 -10.12
CA GLN A 14 8.88 -6.17 -10.61
C GLN A 14 8.11 -5.23 -11.54
N VAL A 15 7.20 -5.78 -12.36
CA VAL A 15 6.35 -4.98 -13.26
C VAL A 15 5.40 -4.08 -12.46
N LEU A 16 4.81 -4.62 -11.38
CA LEU A 16 3.95 -3.87 -10.48
C LEU A 16 4.73 -2.75 -9.79
N LEU A 17 5.86 -3.06 -9.18
CA LEU A 17 6.67 -2.06 -8.46
C LEU A 17 7.15 -0.93 -9.38
N ASN A 18 7.58 -1.26 -10.61
CA ASN A 18 7.94 -0.25 -11.60
C ASN A 18 6.76 0.59 -12.08
N LYS A 19 5.56 0.01 -12.18
CA LYS A 19 4.34 0.77 -12.47
C LYS A 19 4.10 1.79 -11.35
N LEU A 20 4.12 1.36 -10.09
CA LEU A 20 3.88 2.24 -8.95
C LEU A 20 4.89 3.39 -8.86
N LYS A 21 6.18 3.11 -9.15
CA LYS A 21 7.21 4.15 -9.24
C LYS A 21 6.87 5.19 -10.33
N ARG A 22 6.45 4.73 -11.52
CA ARG A 22 6.07 5.62 -12.63
C ARG A 22 4.81 6.43 -12.31
N ASP A 23 3.88 5.86 -11.58
CA ASP A 23 2.64 6.52 -11.14
C ASP A 23 2.90 7.54 -10.01
N GLY A 24 4.17 7.70 -9.57
CA GLY A 24 4.59 8.74 -8.62
C GLY A 24 4.46 8.34 -7.15
N PHE A 25 4.18 7.06 -6.87
CA PHE A 25 4.11 6.58 -5.50
C PHE A 25 5.51 6.47 -4.87
N ILE A 26 5.58 6.73 -3.55
CA ILE A 26 6.84 6.85 -2.83
C ILE A 26 7.28 5.53 -2.22
N LYS A 27 6.36 4.76 -1.64
CA LYS A 27 6.70 3.57 -0.84
C LYS A 27 5.61 2.52 -0.81
N VAL A 28 6.02 1.28 -0.54
CA VAL A 28 5.16 0.11 -0.37
C VAL A 28 5.52 -0.62 0.92
N LEU A 29 4.55 -1.33 1.49
CA LEU A 29 4.77 -2.33 2.54
C LEU A 29 4.83 -3.70 1.87
N ILE A 30 5.95 -4.40 1.98
CA ILE A 30 6.11 -5.76 1.46
C ILE A 30 6.20 -6.70 2.65
N ASN A 31 5.19 -7.56 2.80
CA ASN A 31 4.89 -8.30 4.01
C ASN A 31 4.73 -7.36 5.22
N ASP A 32 5.83 -7.03 5.90
CA ASP A 32 5.87 -6.17 7.08
C ASP A 32 7.01 -5.13 7.01
N GLU A 33 7.72 -5.06 5.89
CA GLU A 33 8.86 -4.16 5.69
C GLU A 33 8.52 -3.04 4.70
N ILE A 34 8.94 -1.82 5.03
CA ILE A 34 8.71 -0.65 4.18
C ILE A 34 9.84 -0.52 3.17
N TYR A 35 9.48 -0.41 1.89
CA TYR A 35 10.42 -0.17 0.80
C TYR A 35 10.08 1.13 0.07
N PHE A 36 11.12 1.91 -0.25
CA PHE A 36 11.00 3.09 -1.08
C PHE A 36 11.09 2.73 -2.57
N LEU A 37 10.10 3.17 -3.35
CA LEU A 37 9.99 2.88 -4.77
C LEU A 37 11.05 3.62 -5.60
N GLU A 38 11.69 4.67 -5.07
CA GLU A 38 12.85 5.29 -5.73
C GLU A 38 13.96 4.24 -5.98
N ASN A 39 14.14 3.31 -5.03
CA ASN A 39 15.13 2.23 -5.04
C ASN A 39 14.57 0.91 -5.59
N VAL A 40 13.55 0.96 -6.46
CA VAL A 40 12.86 -0.24 -6.98
C VAL A 40 13.79 -1.29 -7.58
N ASP A 41 14.92 -0.87 -8.16
CA ASP A 41 15.90 -1.76 -8.79
C ASP A 41 16.68 -2.62 -7.78
N SER A 42 16.70 -2.20 -6.51
CA SER A 42 17.28 -2.98 -5.40
C SER A 42 16.27 -3.93 -4.74
N ILE A 43 14.96 -3.77 -5.02
CA ILE A 43 13.92 -4.63 -4.44
C ILE A 43 13.85 -5.93 -5.24
N ASN A 44 14.54 -6.97 -4.77
CA ASN A 44 14.57 -8.26 -5.45
C ASN A 44 13.71 -9.30 -4.73
N LEU A 45 12.48 -9.51 -5.22
CA LEU A 45 11.56 -10.52 -4.69
C LEU A 45 11.75 -11.86 -5.40
N ASP A 46 12.05 -12.91 -4.62
CA ASP A 46 12.15 -14.27 -5.14
C ASP A 46 10.81 -14.73 -5.73
N LYS A 47 10.82 -15.09 -7.03
CA LYS A 47 9.64 -15.52 -7.78
C LYS A 47 8.94 -16.76 -7.21
N ASN A 48 9.65 -17.59 -6.44
CA ASN A 48 9.10 -18.82 -5.89
C ASN A 48 8.44 -18.63 -4.52
N LYS A 49 8.70 -17.49 -3.85
CA LYS A 49 8.12 -17.14 -2.55
C LYS A 49 6.81 -16.39 -2.71
N ARG A 50 5.96 -16.47 -1.68
CA ARG A 50 4.70 -15.72 -1.61
C ARG A 50 4.94 -14.37 -0.94
N TRP A 51 4.29 -13.35 -1.46
CA TRP A 51 4.44 -11.97 -1.01
C TRP A 51 3.08 -11.32 -0.79
N ASN A 52 3.05 -10.41 0.16
CA ASN A 52 2.02 -9.40 0.31
C ASN A 52 2.62 -8.05 -0.07
N ILE A 53 1.93 -7.25 -0.88
CA ILE A 53 2.38 -5.91 -1.26
C ILE A 53 1.21 -4.96 -1.08
N ASP A 54 1.37 -4.02 -0.16
CA ASP A 54 0.45 -2.92 0.05
C ASP A 54 1.09 -1.60 -0.37
N LEU A 55 0.34 -0.79 -1.08
CA LEU A 55 0.75 0.56 -1.43
C LEU A 55 0.40 1.53 -0.30
N PHE A 56 1.36 2.36 0.13
CA PHE A 56 1.09 3.42 1.08
C PHE A 56 0.36 4.59 0.41
N ILE A 57 -0.88 4.82 0.80
CA ILE A 57 -1.69 5.92 0.27
C ILE A 57 -1.54 7.16 1.14
N ASP A 58 -1.82 7.05 2.43
CA ASP A 58 -1.74 8.20 3.35
C ASP A 58 -1.44 7.77 4.79
N ARG A 59 -0.78 8.65 5.54
CA ARG A 59 -0.59 8.59 6.98
C ARG A 59 -1.31 9.78 7.62
N VAL A 60 -2.42 9.49 8.28
CA VAL A 60 -3.25 10.50 8.93
C VAL A 60 -3.22 10.31 10.44
N ARG A 61 -3.12 11.40 11.19
CA ARG A 61 -3.35 11.40 12.64
C ARG A 61 -4.84 11.67 12.86
N LEU A 62 -5.52 10.77 13.57
CA LEU A 62 -6.95 10.93 13.86
C LEU A 62 -7.18 12.16 14.74
N SER A 63 -8.08 13.02 14.31
CA SER A 63 -8.67 14.14 15.07
C SER A 63 -10.14 14.30 14.67
N ASN A 64 -10.88 15.13 15.40
CA ASN A 64 -12.30 15.37 15.14
C ASN A 64 -12.55 16.52 14.13
N ASP A 65 -11.52 16.95 13.43
CA ASP A 65 -11.59 18.06 12.47
C ASP A 65 -12.20 17.59 11.13
N ASP A 66 -13.09 18.40 10.54
CA ASP A 66 -13.75 18.03 9.28
C ASP A 66 -12.78 17.92 8.10
N ASP A 67 -11.71 18.72 8.10
CA ASP A 67 -10.63 18.63 7.09
C ASP A 67 -9.94 17.25 7.13
N ILE A 68 -9.77 16.67 8.33
CA ILE A 68 -9.18 15.34 8.49
C ILE A 68 -10.14 14.26 7.98
N LYS A 69 -11.44 14.40 8.20
CA LYS A 69 -12.45 13.48 7.63
C LYS A 69 -12.43 13.52 6.11
N SER A 70 -12.40 14.72 5.52
CA SER A 70 -12.32 14.91 4.07
C SER A 70 -11.06 14.26 3.48
N ARG A 71 -9.90 14.50 4.09
CA ARG A 71 -8.62 13.88 3.69
C ARG A 71 -8.67 12.35 3.75
N ILE A 72 -9.26 11.80 4.81
CA ILE A 72 -9.43 10.35 4.95
C ILE A 72 -10.33 9.81 3.83
N SER A 73 -11.43 10.50 3.51
CA SER A 73 -12.32 10.10 2.41
C SER A 73 -11.58 10.02 1.07
N SER A 74 -10.84 11.07 0.71
CA SER A 74 -10.05 11.07 -0.53
C SER A 74 -8.98 9.98 -0.53
N ALA A 75 -8.32 9.73 0.60
CA ALA A 75 -7.35 8.63 0.69
C ALA A 75 -8.00 7.25 0.57
N ILE A 76 -9.24 7.08 1.05
CA ILE A 76 -10.01 5.83 0.88
C ILE A 76 -10.35 5.63 -0.60
N GLU A 77 -10.86 6.65 -1.28
CA GLU A 77 -11.19 6.58 -2.71
C GLU A 77 -9.99 6.13 -3.54
N VAL A 78 -8.84 6.80 -3.36
CA VAL A 78 -7.60 6.42 -4.06
C VAL A 78 -7.20 4.98 -3.72
N ALA A 79 -7.33 4.55 -2.46
CA ALA A 79 -6.98 3.18 -2.09
C ALA A 79 -7.87 2.17 -2.82
N LEU A 80 -9.19 2.37 -2.80
CA LEU A 80 -10.16 1.49 -3.44
C LEU A 80 -9.93 1.40 -4.95
N GLU A 81 -9.65 2.52 -5.61
CA GLU A 81 -9.33 2.54 -7.04
C GLU A 81 -8.07 1.74 -7.38
N GLN A 82 -7.03 1.80 -6.55
CA GLN A 82 -5.77 1.09 -6.80
C GLN A 82 -5.84 -0.41 -6.50
N SER A 83 -6.64 -0.83 -5.52
CA SER A 83 -6.73 -2.24 -5.08
C SER A 83 -8.07 -2.91 -5.38
N ASN A 84 -8.72 -2.54 -6.49
CA ASN A 84 -9.96 -3.19 -6.97
C ASN A 84 -11.05 -3.28 -5.89
N GLY A 85 -11.30 -2.19 -5.18
CA GLY A 85 -12.33 -2.10 -4.14
C GLY A 85 -11.88 -2.62 -2.77
N LEU A 86 -10.60 -2.93 -2.57
CA LEU A 86 -10.08 -3.27 -1.25
C LEU A 86 -9.36 -2.09 -0.60
N ILE A 87 -9.34 -2.06 0.73
CA ILE A 87 -8.56 -1.09 1.50
C ILE A 87 -8.00 -1.77 2.75
N SER A 88 -6.77 -1.44 3.13
CA SER A 88 -6.19 -1.87 4.39
C SER A 88 -5.84 -0.68 5.29
N THR A 89 -6.01 -0.85 6.60
CA THR A 89 -5.60 0.13 7.60
C THR A 89 -4.64 -0.51 8.59
N ILE A 90 -3.63 0.25 9.02
CA ILE A 90 -2.76 -0.09 10.14
C ILE A 90 -2.93 1.05 11.14
N VAL A 91 -3.34 0.70 12.36
CA VAL A 91 -3.48 1.64 13.47
C VAL A 91 -2.41 1.28 14.50
N ASN A 92 -1.62 2.27 14.92
CA ASN A 92 -0.56 2.12 15.93
C ASN A 92 0.38 0.93 15.69
N GLU A 93 0.70 0.64 14.42
CA GLU A 93 1.64 -0.43 14.00
C GLU A 93 1.33 -1.83 14.55
N THR A 94 0.12 -2.06 15.06
CA THR A 94 -0.20 -3.28 15.82
C THR A 94 -1.00 -4.28 15.01
N LYS A 95 -1.92 -3.81 14.17
CA LYS A 95 -2.78 -4.72 13.37
C LYS A 95 -3.18 -4.11 12.05
N LYS A 96 -2.94 -4.88 10.98
CA LYS A 96 -3.51 -4.63 9.65
C LYS A 96 -4.93 -5.19 9.59
N ASN A 97 -5.90 -4.36 9.24
CA ASN A 97 -7.27 -4.78 8.92
C ASN A 97 -7.56 -4.46 7.46
N THR A 98 -8.31 -5.34 6.79
CA THR A 98 -8.71 -5.16 5.39
C THR A 98 -10.22 -5.11 5.28
N TYR A 99 -10.72 -4.21 4.44
CA TYR A 99 -12.12 -3.93 4.18
C TYR A 99 -12.38 -3.96 2.66
N SER A 100 -13.64 -4.15 2.28
CA SER A 100 -14.16 -4.19 0.90
C SER A 100 -15.45 -3.40 0.79
#